data_AF-A0A5R9E0N1-F1
#
_entry.id   AF-A0A5R9E0N1-F1
#
_cell.length_a   1.000
_cell.length_b   1.000
_cell.length_c   1.000
_cell.angle_alpha   90.00
_cell.angle_beta   90.00
_cell.angle_gamma   90.00
#
_symmetry.space_group_name_H-M   'P 1'
#
loop_
_entity.id
_entity.type
_entity.pdbx_description
1 polymer ?
#
loop_
_entity_poly.entity_id
_entity_poly.type
_entity_poly.pdbx_seq_one_letter_code
_entity_poly.pdbx_strand_id
1 'polypeptide(L)'
;MTNLIRDQNMAGLLQHRPDAARTCYANGAHVAAIIMLGSLLEGVLVHVVHERNASLLGPTSPDRVSLDTLIKTCHDACWIGADVERLCHELRKYRNFVHPRAEIREAHARDRDTPDMCWPVVNAVLNDLAGSQPKAA
;
A
#
# COMPACT_ATOMS: atom_id res chain seq x y z
N MET A 1 7.75 -6.36 8.46
CA MET A 1 6.54 -5.81 9.09
C MET A 1 6.78 -5.46 10.55
N THR A 2 7.27 -6.39 11.38
CA THR A 2 7.48 -6.22 12.83
C THR A 2 8.39 -5.05 13.23
N ASN A 3 9.35 -4.69 12.39
CA ASN A 3 10.20 -3.52 12.64
C ASN A 3 9.54 -2.19 12.23
N LEU A 4 8.51 -2.22 11.39
CA LEU A 4 7.88 -1.04 10.81
C LEU A 4 6.62 -0.59 11.56
N ILE A 5 5.86 -1.54 12.10
CA ILE A 5 4.59 -1.34 12.81
C ILE A 5 4.74 -1.95 14.20
N ARG A 6 4.48 -1.14 15.23
CA ARG A 6 4.61 -1.51 16.65
C ARG A 6 3.46 -2.40 17.10
N ASP A 7 2.25 -2.15 16.60
CA ASP A 7 1.10 -3.02 16.84
C ASP A 7 1.35 -4.43 16.27
N GLN A 8 1.58 -5.40 17.16
CA GLN A 8 1.91 -6.78 16.81
C GLN A 8 0.74 -7.51 16.15
N ASN A 9 -0.50 -7.20 16.54
CA ASN A 9 -1.69 -7.82 15.94
C ASN A 9 -1.83 -7.36 14.48
N MET A 10 -1.67 -6.06 14.25
CA MET A 10 -1.71 -5.51 12.90
C MET A 10 -0.53 -5.97 12.06
N ALA A 11 0.69 -5.98 12.62
CA ALA A 11 1.87 -6.46 11.92
C ALA A 11 1.70 -7.92 11.45
N GLY A 12 1.13 -8.78 12.29
CA GLY A 12 0.79 -10.16 11.93
C GLY A 12 -0.25 -10.23 10.81
N LEU A 13 -1.34 -9.46 10.90
CA LEU A 13 -2.37 -9.40 9.85
C LEU A 13 -1.78 -8.96 8.50
N LEU A 14 -0.95 -7.92 8.49
CA LEU A 14 -0.32 -7.40 7.28
C LEU A 14 0.72 -8.37 6.70
N GLN A 15 1.35 -9.22 7.51
CA GLN A 15 2.23 -10.28 7.02
C GLN A 15 1.50 -11.36 6.22
N HIS A 16 0.21 -11.57 6.45
CA HIS A 16 -0.58 -12.54 5.69
C HIS A 16 -1.06 -12.02 4.32
N ARG A 17 -1.08 -10.69 4.11
CA ARG A 17 -1.55 -10.08 2.85
C ARG A 17 -0.67 -10.42 1.64
N PRO A 18 0.68 -10.43 1.72
CA PRO A 18 1.53 -10.94 0.64
C PRO A 18 1.22 -12.39 0.25
N ASP A 19 0.99 -13.28 1.21
CA ASP A 19 0.73 -14.69 0.95
C ASP A 19 -0.61 -14.89 0.21
N ALA A 20 -1.62 -14.13 0.62
CA ALA A 20 -2.90 -14.14 -0.06
C ALA A 20 -2.79 -13.52 -1.48
N ALA A 21 -2.04 -12.45 -1.66
CA ALA A 21 -1.76 -11.89 -2.99
C ALA A 21 -1.07 -12.93 -3.90
N ARG A 22 -0.08 -13.67 -3.37
CA ARG A 22 0.62 -14.75 -4.08
C ARG A 22 -0.32 -15.90 -4.44
N THR A 23 -1.23 -16.26 -3.54
CA THR A 23 -2.23 -17.31 -3.77
C THR A 23 -3.18 -16.91 -4.89
N CYS A 24 -3.70 -15.68 -4.88
CA CYS A 24 -4.53 -15.16 -5.96
C CYS A 24 -3.78 -15.16 -7.30
N TYR A 25 -2.54 -14.67 -7.30
CA TYR A 25 -1.70 -14.63 -8.50
C TYR A 25 -1.46 -16.04 -9.09
N ALA A 26 -1.09 -17.01 -8.26
CA ALA A 26 -0.80 -18.39 -8.70
C ALA A 26 -2.02 -19.10 -9.30
N ASN A 27 -3.23 -18.67 -8.95
CA ASN A 27 -4.49 -19.24 -9.45
C ASN A 27 -5.15 -18.38 -10.55
N GLY A 28 -4.44 -17.41 -11.13
CA GLY A 28 -4.96 -16.56 -12.21
C GLY A 28 -5.94 -15.47 -11.76
N ALA A 29 -6.13 -15.28 -10.46
CA ALA A 29 -6.97 -14.22 -9.91
C ALA A 29 -6.20 -12.89 -9.81
N HIS A 30 -5.76 -12.36 -10.95
CA HIS A 30 -4.85 -11.21 -11.02
C HIS A 30 -5.42 -9.92 -10.40
N VAL A 31 -6.71 -9.62 -10.65
CA VAL A 31 -7.39 -8.47 -10.03
C VAL A 31 -7.41 -8.60 -8.50
N ALA A 32 -7.68 -9.80 -7.97
CA ALA A 32 -7.66 -10.04 -6.54
C ALA A 32 -6.25 -9.90 -5.95
N ALA A 33 -5.21 -10.36 -6.66
CA ALA A 33 -3.83 -10.18 -6.24
C ALA A 33 -3.47 -8.68 -6.10
N ILE A 34 -3.85 -7.85 -7.07
CA ILE A 34 -3.65 -6.39 -7.03
C ILE A 34 -4.41 -5.76 -5.86
N ILE A 35 -5.66 -6.16 -5.63
CA ILE A 35 -6.46 -5.66 -4.49
C ILE A 35 -5.76 -5.98 -3.17
N MET A 36 -5.20 -7.18 -3.03
CA MET A 36 -4.47 -7.56 -1.81
C MET A 36 -3.18 -6.76 -1.62
N LEU A 37 -2.44 -6.46 -2.70
CA LEU A 37 -1.27 -5.58 -2.64
C LEU A 37 -1.64 -4.14 -2.27
N GLY A 38 -2.74 -3.60 -2.81
CA GLY A 38 -3.19 -2.26 -2.44
C GLY A 38 -3.79 -2.19 -1.02
N SER A 39 -4.42 -3.26 -0.55
CA SER A 39 -4.84 -3.37 0.86
C SER A 39 -3.64 -3.42 1.81
N LEU A 40 -2.57 -4.13 1.43
CA LEU A 40 -1.32 -4.14 2.18
C LEU A 40 -0.69 -2.75 2.22
N LEU A 41 -0.62 -2.06 1.08
CA LEU A 41 -0.10 -0.69 1.02
C LEU A 41 -0.87 0.25 1.94
N GLU A 42 -2.20 0.26 1.85
CA GLU A 42 -3.09 1.09 2.68
C GLU A 42 -2.89 0.81 4.18
N GLY A 43 -2.91 -0.47 4.57
CA GLY A 43 -2.69 -0.87 5.96
C GLY A 43 -1.31 -0.51 6.49
N VAL A 44 -0.26 -0.63 5.68
CA VAL A 44 1.09 -0.20 6.07
C VAL A 44 1.14 1.31 6.28
N LEU A 45 0.68 2.10 5.30
CA LEU A 45 0.80 3.55 5.36
C LEU A 45 -0.02 4.14 6.51
N VAL A 46 -1.27 3.69 6.72
CA VAL A 46 -2.10 4.23 7.80
C VAL A 46 -1.49 3.99 9.17
N HIS A 47 -0.96 2.78 9.42
CA HIS A 47 -0.32 2.46 10.69
C HIS A 47 0.99 3.19 10.88
N VAL A 48 1.80 3.31 9.82
CA VAL A 48 3.06 4.06 9.88
C VAL A 48 2.80 5.54 10.18
N VAL A 49 1.85 6.18 9.49
CA VAL A 49 1.50 7.57 9.79
C VAL A 49 0.97 7.70 11.21
N HIS A 50 0.04 6.85 11.61
CA HIS A 50 -0.57 6.90 12.95
C HIS A 50 0.47 6.70 14.07
N GLU A 51 1.40 5.76 13.92
CA GLU A 51 2.41 5.46 14.95
C GLU A 51 3.59 6.45 14.97
N ARG A 52 4.00 6.98 13.81
CA ARG A 52 5.10 7.95 13.73
C ARG A 52 4.66 9.35 14.09
N ASN A 53 3.55 9.79 13.52
CA ASN A 53 3.02 11.14 13.72
C ASN A 53 1.53 11.24 13.33
N ALA A 54 0.65 10.86 14.26
CA ALA A 54 -0.80 10.91 14.04
C ALA A 54 -1.34 12.31 13.69
N SER A 55 -0.64 13.41 14.06
CA SER A 55 -1.09 14.76 13.74
C SER A 55 -1.10 15.04 12.23
N LEU A 56 -0.33 14.27 11.44
CA LEU A 56 -0.30 14.39 9.98
C LEU A 56 -1.63 13.96 9.32
N LEU A 57 -2.47 13.20 10.02
CA LEU A 57 -3.83 12.85 9.53
C LEU A 57 -4.84 14.00 9.71
N GLY A 58 -4.46 15.06 10.42
CA GLY A 58 -5.35 16.18 10.75
C GLY A 58 -6.61 15.70 11.49
N PRO A 59 -7.81 16.19 11.11
CA PRO A 59 -9.06 15.80 11.78
C PRO A 59 -9.63 14.45 11.32
N THR A 60 -8.99 13.77 10.37
CA THR A 60 -9.52 12.56 9.75
C THR A 60 -9.11 11.32 10.55
N SER A 61 -10.04 10.42 10.84
CA SER A 61 -9.72 9.19 11.55
C SER A 61 -8.91 8.22 10.67
N PRO A 62 -8.08 7.36 11.26
CA PRO A 62 -7.38 6.29 10.54
C PRO A 62 -8.33 5.41 9.70
N ASP A 63 -9.57 5.21 10.14
CA ASP A 63 -10.57 4.41 9.42
C ASP A 63 -11.18 5.10 8.19
N ARG A 64 -10.98 6.42 8.06
CA ARG A 64 -11.62 7.25 7.01
C ARG A 64 -10.61 7.94 6.11
N VAL A 65 -9.33 7.93 6.45
CA VAL A 65 -8.29 8.53 5.61
C VAL A 65 -8.14 7.74 4.32
N SER A 66 -8.04 8.46 3.19
CA SER A 66 -7.90 7.81 1.89
C SER A 66 -6.46 7.37 1.63
N LEU A 67 -6.28 6.31 0.83
CA LEU A 67 -4.95 5.91 0.36
C LEU A 67 -4.21 7.04 -0.39
N ASP A 68 -4.94 7.90 -1.11
CA ASP A 68 -4.34 9.06 -1.79
C ASP A 68 -3.72 10.03 -0.78
N THR A 69 -4.44 10.33 0.29
CA THR A 69 -3.96 11.18 1.39
C THR A 69 -2.76 10.55 2.07
N LEU A 70 -2.81 9.25 2.37
CA LEU A 70 -1.71 8.53 3.03
C LEU A 70 -0.41 8.55 2.21
N ILE A 71 -0.52 8.33 0.89
CA ILE A 71 0.63 8.38 -0.03
C ILE A 71 1.27 9.77 0.01
N LYS A 72 0.46 10.83 -0.17
CA LYS A 72 0.92 12.22 -0.14
C LYS A 72 1.53 12.59 1.21
N THR A 73 0.88 12.22 2.31
CA THR A 73 1.39 12.46 3.66
C THR A 73 2.76 11.83 3.87
N CYS A 74 2.97 10.59 3.41
CA CYS A 74 4.28 9.94 3.53
C CYS A 74 5.33 10.60 2.64
N HIS A 75 4.96 11.07 1.45
CA HIS A 75 5.86 11.80 0.56
C HIS A 75 6.25 13.17 1.14
N ASP A 76 5.26 13.95 1.59
CA ASP A 76 5.44 15.27 2.22
C ASP A 76 6.30 15.19 3.48
N ALA A 77 6.22 14.08 4.22
CA ALA A 77 7.06 13.79 5.38
C ALA A 77 8.46 13.25 5.01
N CYS A 78 8.81 13.17 3.73
CA CYS A 78 10.04 12.60 3.19
C CYS A 78 10.27 11.14 3.61
N TRP A 79 9.21 10.36 3.84
CA TRP A 79 9.32 8.95 4.19
C TRP A 79 9.33 8.02 2.98
N ILE A 80 8.85 8.50 1.83
CA ILE A 80 8.92 7.83 0.53
C ILE A 80 9.38 8.79 -0.56
N GLY A 81 10.12 8.27 -1.54
CA GLY A 81 10.58 9.03 -2.70
C GLY A 81 9.46 9.48 -3.65
N ALA A 82 9.74 10.48 -4.48
CA ALA A 82 8.78 11.00 -5.46
C ALA A 82 8.44 9.98 -6.58
N ASP A 83 9.39 9.10 -6.91
CA ASP A 83 9.18 7.97 -7.79
C ASP A 83 8.24 6.93 -7.15
N VAL A 84 8.46 6.62 -5.87
CA VAL A 84 7.61 5.70 -5.09
C VAL A 84 6.19 6.26 -4.94
N GLU A 85 6.04 7.57 -4.67
CA GLU A 85 4.73 8.23 -4.63
C GLU A 85 3.94 8.02 -5.93
N ARG A 86 4.56 8.31 -7.09
CA ARG A 86 3.91 8.14 -8.41
C ARG A 86 3.49 6.70 -8.65
N LEU A 87 4.38 5.75 -8.35
CA LEU A 87 4.09 4.32 -8.50
C LEU A 87 2.97 3.85 -7.56
N CYS A 88 2.89 4.41 -6.34
CA CYS A 88 1.79 4.13 -5.42
C CYS A 88 0.45 4.62 -5.95
N HIS A 89 0.40 5.77 -6.63
CA HIS A 89 -0.82 6.26 -7.25
C HIS A 89 -1.29 5.35 -8.39
N GLU A 90 -0.37 4.79 -9.19
CA GLU A 90 -0.72 3.77 -10.20
C GLU A 90 -1.22 2.48 -9.55
N LEU A 91 -0.55 1.97 -8.51
CA LEU A 91 -1.02 0.79 -7.77
C LEU A 91 -2.41 1.03 -7.18
N ARG A 92 -2.67 2.21 -6.60
CA ARG A 92 -3.99 2.61 -6.09
C ARG A 92 -5.04 2.58 -7.20
N LYS A 93 -4.72 3.10 -8.39
CA LYS A 93 -5.60 3.07 -9.56
C LYS A 93 -5.97 1.63 -9.93
N TYR A 94 -4.99 0.72 -9.93
CA TYR A 94 -5.22 -0.70 -10.21
C TYR A 94 -6.01 -1.41 -9.10
N ARG A 95 -5.75 -1.12 -7.83
CA ARG A 95 -6.54 -1.65 -6.70
C ARG A 95 -8.01 -1.24 -6.78
N ASN A 96 -8.32 -0.10 -7.38
CA ASN A 96 -9.71 0.33 -7.59
C ASN A 96 -10.46 -0.47 -8.67
N PHE A 97 -9.82 -1.44 -9.33
CA PHE A 97 -10.49 -2.39 -10.22
C PHE A 97 -11.38 -3.40 -9.49
N VAL A 98 -11.40 -3.38 -8.15
CA VAL A 98 -12.50 -3.96 -7.36
C VAL A 98 -13.87 -3.44 -7.83
N HIS A 99 -13.91 -2.24 -8.43
CA HIS A 99 -15.08 -1.71 -9.12
C HIS A 99 -15.02 -2.04 -10.62
N PRO A 100 -15.91 -2.89 -11.17
CA PRO A 100 -15.87 -3.29 -12.59
C PRO A 100 -15.97 -2.12 -13.57
N ARG A 101 -16.64 -1.03 -13.18
CA ARG A 101 -16.68 0.21 -14.00
C ARG A 101 -15.32 0.88 -14.10
N ALA A 102 -14.52 0.86 -13.04
CA ALA A 102 -13.15 1.34 -13.09
C ALA A 102 -12.29 0.41 -13.96
N GLU A 103 -12.56 -0.89 -13.90
CA GLU A 103 -11.90 -1.89 -14.71
C GLU A 103 -12.12 -1.65 -16.22
N ILE A 104 -13.38 -1.56 -16.66
CA ILE A 104 -13.74 -1.37 -18.08
C ILE A 104 -13.12 -0.09 -18.69
N ARG A 105 -13.08 1.02 -17.94
CA ARG A 105 -12.56 2.31 -18.45
C ARG A 105 -11.10 2.27 -18.87
N GLU A 106 -10.31 1.38 -18.28
CA GLU A 106 -8.88 1.29 -18.59
C GLU A 106 -8.58 0.50 -19.87
N ALA A 107 -9.59 -0.12 -20.48
CA ALA A 107 -9.53 -0.86 -21.75
C ALA A 107 -8.46 -1.98 -21.86
N HIS A 108 -7.75 -2.29 -20.78
CA HIS A 108 -6.67 -3.28 -20.75
C HIS A 108 -7.11 -4.56 -20.02
N ALA A 109 -6.89 -5.72 -20.63
CA ALA A 109 -7.06 -6.99 -19.93
C ALA A 109 -5.95 -7.08 -18.87
N ARG A 110 -6.32 -7.17 -17.58
CA ARG A 110 -5.33 -7.35 -16.52
C ARG A 110 -4.89 -8.79 -16.54
N ASP A 111 -3.85 -9.03 -17.30
CA ASP A 111 -3.12 -10.27 -17.27
C ASP A 111 -2.15 -10.30 -16.09
N ARG A 112 -1.25 -11.24 -16.16
CA ARG A 112 -0.23 -11.53 -15.16
C ARG A 112 0.74 -10.37 -14.93
N ASP A 113 0.91 -9.46 -15.89
CA ASP A 113 1.98 -8.47 -15.85
C ASP A 113 1.68 -7.33 -14.87
N THR A 114 0.40 -6.95 -14.73
CA THR A 114 0.01 -5.87 -13.81
C THR A 114 0.36 -6.16 -12.34
N PRO A 115 -0.02 -7.32 -11.74
CA PRO A 115 0.41 -7.64 -10.38
C PRO A 115 1.93 -7.80 -10.25
N ASP A 116 2.62 -8.27 -11.30
CA ASP A 116 4.10 -8.37 -11.30
C ASP A 116 4.77 -7.00 -11.23
N MET A 117 4.17 -5.97 -11.85
CA MET A 117 4.61 -4.57 -11.72
C MET A 117 4.25 -3.95 -10.36
N CYS A 118 3.14 -4.36 -9.74
CA CYS A 118 2.69 -3.81 -8.45
C CYS A 118 3.54 -4.29 -7.27
N TRP A 119 4.10 -5.50 -7.34
CA TRP A 119 4.85 -6.08 -6.23
C TRP A 119 6.12 -5.29 -5.88
N PRO A 120 6.99 -4.90 -6.85
CA PRO A 120 8.13 -4.03 -6.59
C PRO A 120 7.75 -2.69 -5.95
N VAL A 121 6.58 -2.12 -6.28
CA VAL A 121 6.11 -0.86 -5.68
C VAL A 121 5.89 -1.02 -4.18
N VAL A 122 5.21 -2.09 -3.75
CA VAL A 122 5.02 -2.37 -2.32
C VAL A 122 6.36 -2.57 -1.62
N ASN A 123 7.29 -3.31 -2.24
CA ASN A 123 8.63 -3.49 -1.68
C ASN A 123 9.40 -2.16 -1.54
N ALA A 124 9.32 -1.29 -2.55
CA ALA A 124 9.96 0.03 -2.52
C ALA A 124 9.42 0.88 -1.35
N VAL A 125 8.10 0.91 -1.17
CA VAL A 125 7.48 1.58 -0.02
C VAL A 125 7.99 1.01 1.30
N LEU A 126 8.00 -0.32 1.46
CA LEU A 126 8.48 -0.95 2.69
C LEU A 126 9.94 -0.60 2.99
N ASN A 127 10.79 -0.55 1.96
CA ASN A 127 12.20 -0.20 2.08
C ASN A 127 12.40 1.28 2.45
N ASP A 128 11.72 2.19 1.75
CA ASP A 128 11.76 3.63 2.03
C ASP A 128 11.28 3.94 3.45
N LEU A 129 10.18 3.31 3.87
CA LEU A 129 9.68 3.44 5.23
C LEU A 129 10.68 2.88 6.24
N ALA A 130 11.29 1.73 5.99
CA ALA A 130 12.32 1.18 6.88
C ALA A 130 13.55 2.11 6.98
N GLY A 131 13.97 2.75 5.89
CA GLY A 131 15.09 3.68 5.85
C GLY A 131 14.81 5.05 6.48
N SER A 132 13.55 5.46 6.53
CA SER A 132 13.11 6.76 7.06
C SER A 132 12.65 6.72 8.52
N GLN A 133 12.94 5.65 9.27
CA GLN A 133 12.53 5.56 10.67
C GLN A 133 13.13 6.70 11.50
N PRO A 134 12.34 7.35 12.37
CA PRO A 134 12.87 8.28 13.34
C PRO A 134 13.93 7.56 14.18
N LYS A 135 15.15 8.09 14.24
CA LYS A 135 16.18 7.56 15.15
C LYS A 135 15.59 7.59 16.57
N ALA A 136 15.71 6.48 17.29
CA ALA A 136 15.36 6.44 18.71
C ALA A 136 16.17 7.54 19.42
N ALA A 137 15.46 8.48 20.04
CA ALA A 137 16.05 9.50 20.91
C ALA A 137 16.54 8.87 22.21
#